data_AF-A0A166J9A4-F1
#
_entry.id   AF-A0A166J9A4-F1
#
_cell.length_a   1.000
_cell.length_b   1.000
_cell.length_c   1.000
_cell.angle_alpha   90.00
_cell.angle_beta   90.00
_cell.angle_gamma   90.00
#
_symmetry.space_group_name_H-M   'P 1'
#
loop_
_entity.id
_entity.type
_entity.pdbx_description
1 polymer ?
#
loop_
_entity_poly.entity_id
_entity_poly.type
_entity_poly.pdbx_seq_one_letter_code
_entity_poly.pdbx_strand_id
1 'polypeptide(L)'
;MPEALRALYFARVDCHTTNARLLTASYATQYALKVRNSKSRKALARIVASDYPFALERFRHGQSAYRNGVMKLKVPRELRVCRFCAVAIESPEHALLICAASEALLAARNNFLVQIAHIWPTFEPPMDDDDALAALRGLQGNTAVLGVLGAFTHKVFLIFDAVELIWPDEFTRYKPVTPEP
;
A
#
# COMPACT_ATOMS: atom_id res chain seq x y z
N MET A 1 -17.05 18.24 12.25
CA MET A 1 -16.96 16.89 11.66
C MET A 1 -18.37 16.34 11.54
N PRO A 2 -18.91 16.05 10.34
CA PRO A 2 -20.25 15.47 10.23
C PRO A 2 -20.26 14.04 10.76
N GLU A 3 -21.27 13.74 11.55
CA GLU A 3 -21.51 12.51 12.34
C GLU A 3 -21.43 11.21 11.51
N ALA A 4 -21.71 11.29 10.20
CA ALA A 4 -21.58 10.18 9.25
C ALA A 4 -20.12 9.66 9.07
N LEU A 5 -19.10 10.50 9.33
CA LEU A 5 -17.69 10.10 9.25
C LEU A 5 -17.27 9.14 10.37
N ARG A 6 -17.99 9.12 11.49
CA ARG A 6 -17.65 8.33 12.68
C ARG A 6 -18.11 6.88 12.55
N ALA A 7 -19.19 6.62 11.81
CA ALA A 7 -19.77 5.29 11.63
C ALA A 7 -19.00 4.41 10.61
N LEU A 8 -18.37 5.01 9.59
CA LEU A 8 -17.52 4.30 8.63
C LEU A 8 -16.11 4.01 9.18
N TYR A 9 -15.78 4.55 10.36
CA TYR A 9 -14.45 4.57 10.96
C TYR A 9 -14.10 3.26 11.68
N PHE A 10 -15.09 2.47 12.14
CA PHE A 10 -14.90 1.26 12.96
C PHE A 10 -14.84 -0.07 12.17
N ALA A 11 -15.20 -0.11 10.89
CA ALA A 11 -15.42 -1.37 10.17
C ALA A 11 -14.16 -2.04 9.57
N ARG A 12 -12.98 -1.92 10.20
CA ARG A 12 -11.74 -2.59 9.73
C ARG A 12 -11.30 -3.78 10.60
N VAL A 13 -12.06 -4.16 11.63
CA VAL A 13 -11.75 -5.32 12.47
C VAL A 13 -12.42 -6.61 11.98
N ASP A 14 -13.61 -6.56 11.36
CA ASP A 14 -14.25 -7.76 10.81
C ASP A 14 -14.79 -7.52 9.38
N CYS A 15 -14.09 -8.08 8.40
CA CYS A 15 -14.42 -7.94 6.98
C CYS A 15 -15.47 -8.97 6.55
N HIS A 16 -16.75 -8.58 6.48
CA HIS A 16 -17.75 -9.36 5.72
C HIS A 16 -18.76 -8.56 4.87
N THR A 17 -18.74 -7.21 4.82
CA THR A 17 -19.73 -6.46 4.03
C THR A 17 -19.13 -5.53 2.98
N THR A 18 -19.56 -5.77 1.73
CA THR A 18 -19.14 -5.15 0.46
C THR A 18 -19.35 -3.63 0.39
N ASN A 19 -20.25 -3.07 1.21
CA ASN A 19 -20.69 -1.67 1.10
C ASN A 19 -19.73 -0.64 1.72
N ALA A 20 -19.01 -0.98 2.79
CA ALA A 20 -18.07 -0.04 3.42
C ALA A 20 -16.86 0.29 2.52
N ARG A 21 -16.38 -0.71 1.75
CA ARG A 21 -15.30 -0.53 0.76
C ARG A 21 -15.68 0.47 -0.33
N LEU A 22 -16.92 0.42 -0.82
CA LEU A 22 -17.39 1.25 -1.94
C LEU A 22 -17.47 2.73 -1.56
N LEU A 23 -17.88 3.04 -0.33
CA LEU A 23 -18.02 4.42 0.14
C LEU A 23 -16.66 5.09 0.39
N THR A 24 -15.72 4.44 1.08
CA THR A 24 -14.36 4.97 1.24
C THR A 24 -13.62 5.10 -0.10
N ALA A 25 -13.82 4.15 -1.02
CA ALA A 25 -13.26 4.23 -2.36
C ALA A 25 -13.82 5.44 -3.13
N SER A 26 -15.13 5.68 -3.05
CA SER A 26 -15.83 6.81 -3.67
C SER A 26 -15.34 8.19 -3.18
N TYR A 27 -15.23 8.39 -1.86
CA TYR A 27 -14.76 9.67 -1.33
C TYR A 27 -13.27 9.89 -1.57
N ALA A 28 -12.44 8.86 -1.38
CA ALA A 28 -11.00 9.00 -1.60
C ALA A 28 -10.65 9.15 -3.10
N THR A 29 -11.46 8.63 -4.03
CA THR A 29 -11.33 8.97 -5.46
C THR A 29 -11.69 10.43 -5.74
N GLN A 30 -12.77 10.96 -5.17
CA GLN A 30 -13.11 12.38 -5.33
C GLN A 30 -12.01 13.32 -4.82
N TYR A 31 -11.37 12.98 -3.70
CA TYR A 31 -10.27 13.79 -3.16
C TYR A 31 -8.97 13.64 -3.97
N ALA A 32 -8.67 12.46 -4.49
CA ALA A 32 -7.54 12.27 -5.40
C ALA A 32 -7.69 13.09 -6.71
N LEU A 33 -8.92 13.31 -7.20
CA LEU A 33 -9.19 14.16 -8.37
C LEU A 33 -8.78 15.63 -8.17
N LYS A 34 -8.68 16.12 -6.93
CA LYS A 34 -8.22 17.49 -6.63
C LYS A 34 -6.70 17.67 -6.81
N VAL A 35 -5.94 16.58 -6.90
CA VAL A 35 -4.49 16.62 -7.13
C VAL A 35 -4.21 16.90 -8.60
N ARG A 36 -3.59 18.05 -8.88
CA ARG A 36 -3.29 18.50 -10.26
C ARG A 36 -2.32 17.56 -10.98
N ASN A 37 -1.25 17.14 -10.31
CA ASN A 37 -0.24 16.26 -10.89
C ASN A 37 -0.80 14.86 -11.18
N SER A 38 -0.75 14.42 -12.44
CA SER A 38 -1.34 13.15 -12.89
C SER A 38 -0.69 11.92 -12.25
N LYS A 39 0.63 11.91 -12.08
CA LYS A 39 1.38 10.81 -11.46
C LYS A 39 1.03 10.66 -9.98
N SER A 40 0.95 11.79 -9.28
CA SER A 40 0.58 11.84 -7.86
C SER A 40 -0.84 11.36 -7.63
N ARG A 41 -1.78 11.83 -8.46
CA ARG A 41 -3.17 11.38 -8.45
C ARG A 41 -3.29 9.88 -8.72
N LYS A 42 -2.59 9.37 -9.74
CA LYS A 42 -2.57 7.94 -10.05
C LYS A 42 -2.05 7.12 -8.87
N ALA A 43 -0.99 7.57 -8.21
CA ALA A 43 -0.43 6.86 -7.06
C ALA A 43 -1.42 6.79 -5.88
N LEU A 44 -2.11 7.88 -5.55
CA LEU A 44 -3.16 7.86 -4.52
C LEU A 44 -4.33 6.95 -4.90
N ALA A 45 -4.80 7.04 -6.15
CA ALA A 45 -5.89 6.21 -6.63
C ALA A 45 -5.54 4.72 -6.51
N ARG A 46 -4.29 4.35 -6.81
CA ARG A 46 -3.78 2.98 -6.64
C ARG A 46 -3.80 2.52 -5.17
N ILE A 47 -3.50 3.39 -4.20
CA ILE A 47 -3.65 3.04 -2.77
C ILE A 47 -5.11 2.73 -2.43
N VAL A 48 -6.02 3.63 -2.82
CA VAL A 48 -7.46 3.53 -2.53
C VAL A 48 -8.07 2.29 -3.19
N ALA A 49 -7.71 2.04 -4.45
CA ALA A 49 -8.20 0.92 -5.23
C ALA A 49 -7.58 -0.43 -4.84
N SER A 50 -6.62 -0.45 -3.91
CA SER A 50 -5.80 -1.63 -3.63
C SER A 50 -5.14 -2.19 -4.90
N ASP A 51 -4.51 -1.31 -5.68
CA ASP A 51 -3.73 -1.62 -6.88
C ASP A 51 -2.29 -1.11 -6.72
N TYR A 52 -1.64 -1.47 -5.61
CA TYR A 52 -0.28 -1.02 -5.26
C TYR A 52 0.73 -2.15 -5.47
N PRO A 53 2.03 -1.82 -5.66
CA PRO A 53 3.06 -2.83 -5.98
C PRO A 53 3.49 -3.68 -4.79
N PHE A 54 2.89 -3.49 -3.61
CA PHE A 54 3.33 -4.13 -2.38
C PHE A 54 2.89 -5.60 -2.25
N ALA A 55 3.70 -6.41 -1.57
CA ALA A 55 3.48 -7.85 -1.38
C ALA A 55 2.09 -8.15 -0.82
N LEU A 56 1.56 -7.28 0.06
CA LEU A 56 0.20 -7.41 0.59
C LEU A 56 -0.85 -7.63 -0.51
N GLU A 57 -0.81 -6.84 -1.57
CA GLU A 57 -1.76 -6.99 -2.68
C GLU A 57 -1.25 -7.95 -3.75
N ARG A 58 0.04 -7.87 -4.10
CA ARG A 58 0.62 -8.69 -5.18
C ARG A 58 0.50 -10.19 -4.92
N PHE A 59 0.61 -10.63 -3.67
CA PHE A 59 0.44 -12.02 -3.29
C PHE A 59 -0.99 -12.40 -2.87
N ARG A 60 -1.93 -11.44 -2.90
CA ARG A 60 -3.33 -11.67 -2.51
C ARG A 60 -4.03 -12.68 -3.41
N HIS A 61 -3.63 -12.71 -4.68
CA HIS A 61 -4.24 -13.51 -5.71
C HIS A 61 -3.25 -14.54 -6.23
N GLY A 62 -3.62 -15.82 -6.12
CA GLY A 62 -2.93 -16.90 -6.82
C GLY A 62 -3.40 -17.02 -8.27
N GLN A 63 -2.65 -17.76 -9.06
CA GLN A 63 -2.99 -18.17 -10.41
C GLN A 63 -3.79 -19.48 -10.37
N SER A 64 -4.77 -19.61 -11.24
CA SER A 64 -5.55 -20.84 -11.42
C SER A 64 -4.92 -21.83 -12.40
N ALA A 65 -3.90 -21.41 -13.16
CA ALA A 65 -3.24 -22.21 -14.17
C ALA A 65 -1.76 -21.84 -14.30
N TYR A 66 -0.97 -22.78 -14.82
CA TYR A 66 0.44 -22.56 -15.16
C TYR A 66 0.58 -21.49 -16.26
N ARG A 67 1.47 -20.54 -16.04
CA ARG A 67 1.92 -19.54 -17.03
C ARG A 67 3.43 -19.66 -17.18
N ASN A 68 3.92 -19.82 -18.40
CA ASN A 68 5.34 -20.04 -18.69
C ASN A 68 5.95 -21.17 -17.84
N GLY A 69 5.20 -22.26 -17.65
CA GLY A 69 5.64 -23.42 -16.86
C GLY A 69 5.62 -23.23 -15.34
N VAL A 70 5.17 -22.08 -14.83
CA VAL A 70 5.12 -21.79 -13.39
C VAL A 70 3.69 -21.42 -12.98
N MET A 71 3.24 -21.94 -11.84
CA MET A 71 1.97 -21.57 -11.22
C MET A 71 2.24 -20.98 -9.83
N LYS A 72 1.85 -19.73 -9.64
CA LYS A 72 2.01 -19.01 -8.37
C LYS A 72 0.76 -19.10 -7.53
N LEU A 73 0.84 -19.65 -6.33
CA LEU A 73 -0.27 -19.82 -5.40
C LEU A 73 -0.50 -18.56 -4.56
N LYS A 74 -1.70 -18.43 -3.99
CA LYS A 74 -2.00 -17.36 -3.04
C LYS A 74 -1.13 -17.53 -1.79
N VAL A 75 -0.49 -16.45 -1.35
CA VAL A 75 0.32 -16.43 -0.11
C VAL A 75 -0.55 -15.98 1.06
N PRO A 76 -0.53 -16.68 2.22
CA PRO A 76 -1.14 -16.22 3.47
C PRO A 76 -0.68 -14.82 3.85
N ARG A 77 -1.52 -14.06 4.58
CA ARG A 77 -1.30 -12.62 4.79
C ARG A 77 -0.03 -12.34 5.59
N GLU A 78 0.17 -13.14 6.62
CA GLU A 78 1.28 -13.13 7.56
C GLU A 78 2.63 -13.42 6.88
N LEU A 79 2.63 -14.10 5.73
CA LEU A 79 3.83 -14.40 4.94
C LEU A 79 4.13 -13.36 3.84
N ARG A 80 3.32 -12.30 3.72
CA ARG A 80 3.53 -11.23 2.71
C ARG A 80 4.51 -10.18 3.23
N VAL A 81 5.67 -10.63 3.66
CA VAL A 81 6.70 -9.79 4.30
C VAL A 81 7.28 -8.76 3.33
N CYS A 82 7.76 -7.65 3.88
CA CYS A 82 8.41 -6.56 3.16
C CYS A 82 9.70 -7.02 2.52
N ARG A 83 9.84 -6.82 1.21
CA ARG A 83 11.02 -7.19 0.43
C ARG A 83 12.29 -6.43 0.82
N PHE A 84 12.17 -5.33 1.55
CA PHE A 84 13.31 -4.57 2.06
C PHE A 84 13.72 -5.05 3.45
N CYS A 85 12.81 -5.03 4.44
CA CYS A 85 13.19 -5.32 5.82
C CYS A 85 13.01 -6.79 6.21
N ALA A 86 12.17 -7.56 5.51
CA ALA A 86 11.78 -8.93 5.83
C ALA A 86 11.19 -9.17 7.23
N VAL A 87 10.87 -8.11 7.99
CA VAL A 87 10.34 -8.21 9.36
C VAL A 87 8.81 -8.07 9.41
N ALA A 88 8.26 -7.08 8.71
CA ALA A 88 6.84 -6.74 8.78
C ALA A 88 6.13 -7.03 7.46
N ILE A 89 4.79 -7.07 7.48
CA ILE A 89 3.99 -7.23 6.26
C ILE A 89 4.22 -6.02 5.33
N GLU A 90 4.43 -6.26 4.03
CA GLU A 90 4.56 -5.21 3.02
C GLU A 90 3.21 -4.57 2.71
N SER A 91 2.71 -3.76 3.65
CA SER A 91 1.50 -2.97 3.48
C SER A 91 1.82 -1.51 3.09
N PRO A 92 0.85 -0.74 2.58
CA PRO A 92 1.03 0.69 2.36
C PRO A 92 1.49 1.46 3.58
N GLU A 93 0.91 1.16 4.75
CA GLU A 93 1.21 1.80 6.02
C GLU A 93 2.70 1.60 6.38
N HIS A 94 3.15 0.34 6.33
CA HIS A 94 4.54 -0.03 6.57
C HIS A 94 5.49 0.61 5.54
N ALA A 95 5.21 0.41 4.24
CA ALA A 95 6.09 0.84 3.15
C ALA A 95 6.25 2.35 3.06
N LEU A 96 5.18 3.11 3.35
CA LEU A 96 5.19 4.57 3.28
C LEU A 96 5.74 5.19 4.57
N LEU A 97 5.35 4.69 5.74
CA LEU A 97 5.56 5.43 6.99
C LEU A 97 6.58 4.82 7.94
N ILE A 98 6.87 3.51 7.85
CA ILE A 98 7.68 2.79 8.85
C ILE A 98 8.98 2.23 8.29
N CYS A 99 8.94 1.54 7.16
CA CYS A 99 10.10 0.80 6.61
C CYS A 99 11.36 1.66 6.49
N ALA A 100 12.38 1.34 7.27
CA ALA A 100 13.68 2.03 7.30
C ALA A 100 14.82 1.27 6.60
N ALA A 101 14.53 0.14 5.95
CA ALA A 101 15.53 -0.74 5.38
C ALA A 101 16.13 -0.28 4.03
N SER A 102 15.77 0.92 3.56
CA SER A 102 16.33 1.50 2.33
C SER A 102 16.62 2.98 2.52
N GLU A 103 17.86 3.39 2.21
CA GLU A 103 18.28 4.79 2.20
C GLU A 103 17.42 5.65 1.28
N ALA A 104 17.01 5.11 0.13
CA ALA A 104 16.14 5.81 -0.80
C ALA A 104 14.73 6.05 -0.21
N LEU A 105 14.20 5.10 0.56
CA LEU A 105 12.93 5.25 1.27
C LEU A 105 13.05 6.26 2.41
N LEU A 106 14.13 6.19 3.20
CA LEU A 106 14.41 7.14 4.28
C LEU A 106 14.51 8.58 3.75
N ALA A 107 15.29 8.80 2.69
CA ALA A 107 15.41 10.11 2.06
C ALA A 107 14.07 10.62 1.50
N ALA A 108 13.28 9.75 0.85
CA ALA A 108 11.96 10.12 0.34
C ALA A 108 11.01 10.50 1.48
N ARG A 109 11.00 9.74 2.58
CA ARG A 109 10.15 9.97 3.75
C ARG A 109 10.56 11.22 4.51
N ASN A 110 11.85 11.47 4.70
CA ASN A 110 12.32 12.69 5.35
C ASN A 110 11.90 13.95 4.57
N ASN A 111 12.06 13.94 3.25
CA ASN A 111 11.59 15.04 2.38
C ASN A 111 10.06 15.22 2.43
N PHE A 112 9.32 14.12 2.57
CA PHE A 112 7.88 14.16 2.75
C PHE A 112 7.50 14.77 4.11
N LEU A 113 8.10 14.31 5.21
CA LEU A 113 7.83 14.79 6.56
C LEU A 113 8.17 16.27 6.74
N VAL A 114 9.26 16.75 6.12
CA VAL A 114 9.58 18.19 6.10
C VAL A 114 8.43 18.97 5.46
N GLN A 115 7.91 18.55 4.31
CA GLN A 115 6.77 19.24 3.67
C GLN A 115 5.49 19.16 4.51
N ILE A 116 5.23 18.01 5.15
CA ILE A 116 4.09 17.86 6.04
C ILE A 116 4.19 18.80 7.24
N ALA A 117 5.36 18.94 7.86
CA ALA A 117 5.55 19.84 9.00
C ALA A 117 5.22 21.31 8.67
N HIS A 118 5.39 21.73 7.41
CA HIS A 118 5.00 23.08 6.96
C HIS A 118 3.48 23.22 6.73
N ILE A 119 2.82 22.18 6.22
CA ILE A 119 1.39 22.23 5.85
C ILE A 119 0.48 21.89 7.04
N TRP A 120 0.92 20.95 7.87
CA TRP A 120 0.21 20.41 9.02
C TRP A 120 1.19 20.21 10.19
N PRO A 121 1.55 21.28 10.93
CA PRO A 121 2.57 21.24 11.98
C PRO A 121 2.23 20.32 13.17
N THR A 122 0.94 20.04 13.38
CA THR A 122 0.47 19.14 14.45
C THR A 122 0.36 17.68 14.00
N PHE A 123 0.83 17.34 12.80
CA PHE A 123 0.92 15.95 12.38
C PHE A 123 2.05 15.25 13.13
N GLU A 124 1.71 14.19 13.84
CA GLU A 124 2.67 13.31 14.50
C GLU A 124 2.95 12.10 13.59
N PRO A 125 4.19 11.89 13.13
CA PRO A 125 4.56 10.69 12.38
C PRO A 125 4.39 9.44 13.25
N PRO A 126 3.95 8.31 12.69
CA PRO A 126 3.79 7.08 13.45
C PRO A 126 5.17 6.53 13.85
N MET A 127 5.23 5.92 15.04
CA MET A 127 6.46 5.31 15.57
C MET A 127 6.59 3.83 15.19
N ASP A 128 5.47 3.15 14.97
CA ASP A 128 5.41 1.74 14.63
C ASP A 128 4.27 1.42 13.64
N ASP A 129 4.18 0.15 13.24
CA ASP A 129 3.18 -0.33 12.28
C ASP A 129 1.73 -0.27 12.83
N ASP A 130 1.55 -0.27 14.15
CA ASP A 130 0.21 -0.20 14.78
C ASP A 130 -0.38 1.20 14.60
N ASP A 131 0.43 2.24 14.78
CA ASP A 131 0.04 3.64 14.57
C ASP A 131 -0.01 4.04 13.10
N ALA A 132 0.77 3.36 12.24
CA ALA A 132 0.93 3.74 10.83
C ALA A 132 -0.39 3.76 10.04
N LEU A 133 -1.33 2.88 10.37
CA LEU A 133 -2.64 2.85 9.73
C LEU A 133 -3.48 4.09 10.04
N ALA A 134 -3.50 4.52 11.31
CA ALA A 134 -4.21 5.71 11.73
C ALA A 134 -3.59 6.96 11.10
N ALA A 135 -2.25 7.05 11.09
CA ALA A 135 -1.53 8.15 10.44
C ALA A 135 -1.82 8.23 8.93
N LEU A 136 -1.75 7.11 8.19
CA LEU A 136 -2.04 7.09 6.76
C LEU A 136 -3.48 7.52 6.46
N ARG A 137 -4.44 7.10 7.29
CA ARG A 137 -5.84 7.54 7.17
C ARG A 137 -6.00 9.05 7.42
N GLY A 138 -5.31 9.59 8.42
CA GLY A 138 -5.28 11.03 8.68
C GLY A 138 -4.76 11.81 7.47
N LEU A 139 -3.66 11.35 6.87
CA LEU A 139 -3.07 11.94 5.67
C LEU A 139 -4.03 11.87 4.46
N GLN A 140 -4.74 10.75 4.28
CA GLN A 140 -5.74 10.60 3.21
C GLN A 140 -7.00 11.46 3.41
N GLY A 141 -7.35 11.76 4.66
CA GLY A 141 -8.49 12.60 5.01
C GLY A 141 -8.20 14.11 4.90
N ASN A 142 -6.93 14.51 4.90
CA ASN A 142 -6.53 15.91 4.87
C ASN A 142 -6.20 16.37 3.44
N THR A 143 -7.14 17.12 2.84
CA THR A 143 -7.02 17.60 1.45
C THR A 143 -5.81 18.50 1.19
N ALA A 144 -5.32 19.21 2.22
CA ALA A 144 -4.19 20.12 2.08
C ALA A 144 -2.88 19.37 1.78
N VAL A 145 -2.74 18.13 2.27
CA VAL A 145 -1.51 17.34 2.11
C VAL A 145 -1.57 16.33 0.96
N LEU A 146 -2.73 16.12 0.33
CA LEU A 146 -2.90 15.08 -0.70
C LEU A 146 -1.95 15.23 -1.90
N GLY A 147 -1.63 16.46 -2.30
CA GLY A 147 -0.66 16.69 -3.37
C GLY A 147 0.72 16.14 -3.02
N VAL A 148 1.18 16.43 -1.81
CA VAL A 148 2.47 15.99 -1.26
C VAL A 148 2.47 14.49 -0.99
N LEU A 149 1.39 13.96 -0.38
CA LEU A 149 1.21 12.53 -0.16
C LEU A 149 1.25 11.75 -1.47
N GLY A 150 0.55 12.22 -2.52
CA GLY A 150 0.54 11.53 -3.81
C GLY A 150 1.91 11.52 -4.49
N ALA A 151 2.67 12.62 -4.41
CA ALA A 151 4.02 12.68 -4.94
C ALA A 151 4.96 11.72 -4.19
N PHE A 152 4.85 11.67 -2.86
CA PHE A 152 5.59 10.76 -2.00
C PHE A 152 5.24 9.29 -2.29
N THR A 153 3.97 8.93 -2.32
CA THR A 153 3.50 7.59 -2.67
C THR A 153 4.00 7.15 -4.04
N HIS A 154 3.95 8.04 -5.04
CA HIS A 154 4.49 7.74 -6.36
C HIS A 154 5.99 7.44 -6.31
N LYS A 155 6.77 8.20 -5.53
CA LYS A 155 8.20 7.97 -5.35
C LYS A 155 8.47 6.62 -4.66
N VAL A 156 7.72 6.29 -3.61
CA VAL A 156 7.84 5.00 -2.91
C VAL A 156 7.50 3.84 -3.84
N PHE A 157 6.46 3.95 -4.67
CA PHE A 157 6.16 2.93 -5.67
C PHE A 157 7.33 2.70 -6.62
N LEU A 158 7.98 3.75 -7.12
CA LEU A 158 9.17 3.59 -7.97
C LEU A 158 10.32 2.88 -7.26
N ILE A 159 10.50 3.12 -5.95
CA ILE A 159 11.54 2.46 -5.16
C ILE A 159 11.23 0.96 -4.99
N PHE A 160 9.98 0.62 -4.69
CA PHE A 160 9.56 -0.78 -4.56
C PHE A 160 9.53 -1.52 -5.90
N ASP A 161 9.10 -0.87 -6.99
CA ASP A 161 9.10 -1.45 -8.33
C ASP A 161 10.52 -1.71 -8.85
N ALA A 162 11.54 -1.02 -8.32
CA ALA A 162 12.94 -1.26 -8.65
C ALA A 162 13.54 -2.51 -7.98
N VAL A 163 12.85 -3.11 -7.02
CA VAL A 163 13.29 -4.34 -6.34
C VAL A 163 12.29 -5.45 -6.63
N GLU A 164 12.79 -6.56 -7.17
CA GLU A 164 11.94 -7.69 -7.56
C GLU A 164 11.18 -8.25 -6.35
N LEU A 165 9.88 -8.50 -6.54
CA LEU A 165 9.06 -9.22 -5.58
C LEU A 165 9.09 -10.72 -5.88
N ILE A 166 9.90 -11.46 -5.13
CA ILE A 166 10.07 -12.90 -5.30
C ILE A 166 8.94 -13.63 -4.59
N TRP A 167 8.26 -14.53 -5.33
CA TRP A 167 7.23 -15.38 -4.76
C TRP A 167 7.90 -16.49 -3.93
N PRO A 168 7.45 -16.79 -2.70
CA PRO A 168 8.08 -17.85 -1.91
C PRO A 168 7.95 -19.22 -2.61
N ASP A 169 8.97 -20.05 -2.47
CA ASP A 169 9.06 -21.35 -3.17
C ASP A 169 7.93 -22.30 -2.79
N GLU A 170 7.52 -22.30 -1.52
CA GLU A 170 6.38 -23.07 -1.01
C GLU A 170 5.04 -22.71 -1.67
N PHE A 171 4.96 -21.51 -2.27
CA PHE A 171 3.81 -21.03 -3.04
C PHE A 171 4.07 -21.00 -4.55
N THR A 172 5.12 -21.66 -5.03
CA THR A 172 5.49 -21.72 -6.44
C THR A 172 5.51 -23.17 -6.91
N ARG A 173 4.71 -23.49 -7.94
CA ARG A 173 4.68 -24.83 -8.56
C ARG A 173 5.22 -24.78 -9.97
N TYR A 174 6.12 -25.70 -10.29
CA TYR A 174 6.64 -25.88 -11.64
C TYR A 174 5.84 -26.96 -12.37
N LYS A 175 5.57 -26.73 -13.65
CA LYS A 175 4.91 -27.72 -14.50
C LYS A 175 5.81 -28.97 -14.52
N PRO A 176 5.27 -30.17 -14.23
CA PRO A 176 6.06 -31.38 -14.33
C PRO A 176 6.58 -31.53 -15.75
N VAL A 177 7.88 -31.79 -15.88
CA VAL A 177 8.48 -32.16 -17.17
C VAL A 177 8.00 -33.58 -17.46
N THR A 178 7.14 -33.75 -18.46
CA THR A 178 6.84 -35.09 -18.98
C THR A 178 8.09 -35.60 -19.69
N PRO A 179 8.69 -36.73 -19.28
CA PRO A 179 9.77 -37.32 -20.05
C PRO A 179 9.27 -37.62 -21.46
N GLU A 180 10.05 -37.24 -22.47
CA GLU A 180 9.79 -37.66 -23.86
C GLU A 180 9.94 -39.20 -23.94
N PRO A 181 9.07 -39.87 -24.71
CA PRO A 181 9.06 -41.33 -24.84
C PRO A 181 10.30 -41.90 -25.52
#